data_AF-A0A955BVZ8-F1
#
_entry.id   AF-A0A955BVZ8-F1
#
_cell.length_a   1.000
_cell.length_b   1.000
_cell.length_c   1.000
_cell.angle_alpha   90.00
_cell.angle_beta   90.00
_cell.angle_gamma   90.00
#
_symmetry.space_group_name_H-M   'P 1'
#
loop_
_entity.id
_entity.type
_entity.pdbx_description
1 polymer ?
#
loop_
_entity_poly.entity_id
_entity_poly.type
_entity_poly.pdbx_seq_one_letter_code
_entity_poly.pdbx_strand_id
1 'polypeptide(L)'
;VFLPAGGGRGDAEAVADQLLINRARENARPVRPRELQALARVKKDGYHLMAFLPASALGGYDPDQHKRLGFHYEVIDRELGVQTFANGREFPTDEDPSCWAAVDLV
;
A
#
# COMPACT_ATOMS: atom_id res chain seq x y z
N VAL A 1 -2.52 3.90 1.61
CA VAL A 1 -2.61 4.45 0.24
C VAL A 1 -1.33 5.18 -0.10
N PHE A 2 -0.88 5.03 -1.34
CA PHE A 2 0.25 5.79 -1.88
C PHE A 2 -0.23 6.51 -3.14
N LEU A 3 -0.05 7.84 -3.17
CA LEU A 3 -0.48 8.67 -4.29
C LEU A 3 0.73 9.38 -4.89
N PRO A 4 0.82 9.52 -6.23
CA PRO A 4 1.93 10.19 -6.88
C PRO A 4 1.91 11.72 -6.71
N ALA A 5 0.77 12.29 -6.28
CA ALA A 5 0.53 13.71 -6.08
C ALA A 5 -0.63 13.89 -5.07
N GLY A 6 -0.89 15.12 -4.63
CA GLY A 6 -1.94 15.47 -3.66
C GLY A 6 -1.42 15.97 -2.30
N GLY A 7 -0.11 16.00 -2.10
CA GLY A 7 0.53 16.51 -0.89
C GLY A 7 1.35 17.78 -1.12
N GLY A 8 1.86 18.35 -0.04
CA GLY A 8 2.78 19.48 -0.07
C GLY A 8 2.14 20.79 -0.54
N ARG A 9 2.97 21.76 -0.91
CA ARG A 9 2.47 23.05 -1.41
C ARG A 9 2.10 22.93 -2.89
N GLY A 10 0.81 23.12 -3.19
CA GLY A 10 0.31 23.04 -4.57
C GLY A 10 0.07 21.61 -5.06
N ASP A 11 -0.13 20.67 -4.14
CA ASP A 11 -0.57 19.28 -4.40
C ASP A 11 0.36 18.47 -5.31
N ALA A 12 1.64 18.85 -5.38
CA ALA A 12 2.63 18.23 -6.27
C ALA A 12 3.48 17.14 -5.59
N GLU A 13 3.44 17.02 -4.26
CA GLU A 13 4.22 16.03 -3.53
C GLU A 13 3.46 14.70 -3.40
N ALA A 14 4.21 13.59 -3.38
CA ALA A 14 3.66 12.27 -3.15
C ALA A 14 3.09 12.12 -1.74
N VAL A 15 2.05 11.30 -1.59
CA VAL A 15 1.38 11.06 -0.32
C VAL A 15 1.52 9.59 0.06
N ALA A 16 1.81 9.34 1.34
CA ALA A 16 1.81 8.02 1.94
C ALA A 16 0.96 8.08 3.21
N ASP A 17 -0.07 7.25 3.30
CA ASP A 17 -0.93 7.20 4.48
C ASP A 17 -1.47 5.79 4.75
N GLN A 18 -1.80 5.50 6.01
CA GLN A 18 -2.46 4.27 6.40
C GLN A 18 -3.97 4.43 6.22
N LEU A 19 -4.60 3.43 5.58
CA LEU A 19 -6.06 3.35 5.55
C LEU A 19 -6.54 2.23 6.47
N LEU A 20 -7.73 2.39 7.00
CA LEU A 20 -8.42 1.32 7.69
C LEU A 20 -8.98 0.32 6.67
N ILE A 21 -8.93 -0.95 7.02
CA ILE A 21 -9.60 -2.01 6.26
C ILE A 21 -11.07 -1.99 6.66
N ASN A 22 -11.96 -1.83 5.68
CA ASN A 22 -13.39 -1.86 5.92
C ASN A 22 -13.78 -3.22 6.50
N ARG A 23 -14.60 -3.23 7.55
CA ARG A 23 -15.08 -4.46 8.23
C ARG A 23 -13.99 -5.32 8.87
N ALA A 24 -12.80 -4.76 9.10
CA ALA A 24 -11.77 -5.44 9.88
C ALA A 24 -12.28 -5.80 11.28
N ARG A 25 -11.94 -7.01 11.75
CA ARG A 25 -12.26 -7.44 13.13
C ARG A 25 -11.57 -6.59 14.18
N GLU A 26 -10.38 -6.09 13.85
CA GLU A 26 -9.59 -5.17 14.65
C GLU A 26 -8.83 -4.20 13.73
N ASN A 27 -8.66 -2.95 14.17
CA ASN A 27 -7.87 -1.97 13.43
C ASN A 27 -6.38 -2.28 13.60
N ALA A 28 -5.63 -2.13 12.51
CA ALA A 28 -4.18 -2.12 12.60
C ALA A 28 -3.70 -0.99 13.52
N ARG A 29 -2.56 -1.20 14.19
CA ARG A 29 -1.94 -0.14 14.99
C ARG A 29 -1.66 1.07 14.10
N PRO A 30 -1.99 2.29 14.55
CA PRO A 30 -1.69 3.50 13.78
C PRO A 30 -0.18 3.62 13.52
N VAL A 31 0.18 3.81 12.25
CA VAL A 31 1.55 4.13 11.85
C VAL A 31 1.86 5.57 12.26
N ARG A 32 3.07 5.83 12.76
CA ARG A 32 3.41 7.19 13.20
C ARG A 32 3.52 8.12 12.00
N PRO A 33 3.26 9.44 12.17
CA PRO A 33 3.45 10.39 11.11
C PRO A 33 4.85 10.28 10.49
N ARG A 34 4.92 10.23 9.15
CA ARG A 34 6.15 10.17 8.34
C ARG A 34 6.95 8.85 8.41
N GLU A 35 6.42 7.81 9.06
CA GLU A 35 7.04 6.46 8.97
C GLU A 35 6.82 5.84 7.58
N LEU A 36 5.62 5.97 7.02
CA LEU A 36 5.40 5.66 5.62
C LEU A 36 5.97 6.79 4.76
N GLN A 37 6.70 6.42 3.71
CA GLN A 37 7.30 7.39 2.79
C GLN A 37 6.93 7.04 1.36
N ALA A 38 6.76 8.09 0.55
CA ALA A 38 6.59 7.96 -0.88
C ALA A 38 7.45 8.99 -1.60
N LEU A 39 7.98 8.58 -2.74
CA LEU A 39 8.57 9.48 -3.73
C LEU A 39 7.90 9.21 -5.06
N ALA A 40 7.59 10.28 -5.78
CA ALA A 40 7.02 10.17 -7.11
C ALA A 40 7.76 11.03 -8.12
N ARG A 41 7.82 10.53 -9.35
CA ARG A 41 8.21 11.30 -10.53
C ARG A 41 7.09 11.20 -11.55
N VAL A 42 6.32 12.27 -11.68
CA VAL A 42 5.28 12.40 -12.71
C VAL A 42 5.94 12.66 -14.07
N LYS A 43 5.42 12.00 -15.10
CA LYS A 43 5.83 12.11 -16.51
C LYS A 43 4.61 12.50 -17.35
N LYS A 44 4.82 12.75 -18.64
CA LYS A 44 3.73 13.12 -19.56
C LYS A 44 2.67 12.02 -19.73
N ASP A 45 3.07 10.77 -19.60
CA ASP A 45 2.32 9.55 -19.91
C ASP A 45 2.12 8.63 -18.69
N GLY A 46 2.46 9.10 -17.49
CA GLY A 46 2.32 8.30 -16.27
C GLY A 46 3.18 8.81 -15.13
N TYR A 47 3.55 7.93 -14.22
CA TYR A 47 4.40 8.26 -13.08
C TYR A 47 5.25 7.07 -12.66
N HIS A 48 6.36 7.34 -11.99
CA HIS A 48 7.03 6.37 -11.14
C HIS A 48 6.67 6.69 -9.69
N LEU A 49 6.19 5.70 -8.94
CA LEU A 49 5.89 5.81 -7.53
C LEU A 49 6.75 4.80 -6.77
N MET A 50 7.52 5.29 -5.82
CA MET A 50 8.30 4.49 -4.89
C MET A 50 7.65 4.62 -3.53
N ALA A 51 7.21 3.51 -2.97
CA ALA A 51 6.68 3.44 -1.61
C ALA A 51 7.73 2.77 -0.71
N PHE A 52 7.93 3.33 0.48
CA PHE A 52 8.79 2.74 1.50
C PHE A 52 7.98 2.52 2.78
N LEU A 53 7.96 1.27 3.21
CA LEU A 53 7.30 0.81 4.43
C LEU A 53 8.37 0.18 5.32
N PRO A 54 8.79 0.85 6.41
CA PRO A 54 9.76 0.26 7.33
C PRO A 54 9.11 -0.88 8.13
N ALA A 55 9.91 -1.83 8.61
CA ALA A 55 9.43 -2.92 9.46
C ALA A 55 8.69 -2.42 10.71
N SER A 56 9.07 -1.26 11.26
CA SER A 56 8.38 -0.63 12.40
C SER A 56 6.93 -0.21 12.10
N ALA A 57 6.59 0.02 10.84
CA ALA A 57 5.22 0.32 10.40
C ALA A 57 4.39 -0.94 10.15
N LEU A 58 5.01 -2.12 10.13
CA LEU A 58 4.36 -3.41 9.94
C LEU A 58 4.12 -4.04 11.32
N GLY A 59 2.97 -3.73 11.93
CA GLY A 59 2.66 -4.16 13.30
C GLY A 59 2.80 -5.67 13.51
N GLY A 60 3.70 -6.07 14.41
CA GLY A 60 3.94 -7.48 14.74
C GLY A 60 4.81 -8.23 13.73
N TYR A 61 5.29 -7.57 12.67
CA TYR A 61 6.25 -8.15 11.74
C TYR A 61 7.67 -8.10 12.34
N ASP A 62 8.34 -9.24 12.36
CA ASP A 62 9.75 -9.39 12.71
C ASP A 62 10.44 -10.12 11.55
N PRO A 63 11.29 -9.44 10.75
CA PRO A 63 11.94 -10.05 9.59
C PRO A 63 12.92 -11.17 9.94
N ASP A 64 13.44 -11.20 11.17
CA ASP A 64 14.38 -12.23 11.62
C ASP A 64 13.65 -13.51 12.04
N GLN A 65 12.41 -13.40 12.51
CA GLN A 65 11.58 -14.54 12.95
C GLN A 65 10.61 -15.03 11.87
N HIS A 66 10.03 -14.12 11.09
CA HIS A 66 8.97 -14.40 10.14
C HIS A 66 9.21 -13.63 8.83
N LYS A 67 9.76 -14.33 7.82
CA LYS A 67 10.05 -13.73 6.50
C LYS A 67 8.84 -13.67 5.56
N ARG A 68 7.73 -14.33 5.91
CA ARG A 68 6.53 -14.43 5.07
C ARG A 68 5.50 -13.39 5.46
N LEU A 69 4.95 -12.68 4.46
CA LEU A 69 3.88 -11.70 4.63
C LEU A 69 2.72 -11.99 3.69
N GLY A 70 1.50 -11.69 4.14
CA GLY A 70 0.39 -11.47 3.23
C GLY A 70 0.58 -10.12 2.53
N PHE A 71 0.49 -10.09 1.20
CA PHE A 71 0.74 -8.91 0.39
C PHE A 71 -0.25 -8.80 -0.78
N HIS A 72 -0.75 -7.59 -0.98
CA HIS A 72 -1.60 -7.21 -2.10
C HIS A 72 -1.34 -5.76 -2.47
N TYR A 73 -1.49 -5.44 -3.75
CA TYR A 73 -1.60 -4.05 -4.22
C TYR A 73 -2.69 -3.95 -5.28
N GLU A 74 -3.25 -2.75 -5.39
CA GLU A 74 -4.15 -2.38 -6.48
C GLU A 74 -3.74 -1.02 -7.04
N VAL A 75 -3.70 -0.92 -8.36
CA VAL A 75 -3.56 0.33 -9.10
C VAL A 75 -4.91 0.61 -9.75
N ILE A 76 -5.59 1.65 -9.29
CA ILE A 76 -6.93 2.02 -9.74
C ILE A 76 -6.81 3.18 -10.71
N ASP A 77 -7.16 2.94 -11.97
CA ASP A 77 -7.28 3.95 -13.01
C ASP A 77 -8.73 4.04 -13.49
N ARG A 78 -9.25 5.26 -13.68
CA ARG A 78 -10.66 5.46 -14.06
C ARG A 78 -10.94 5.08 -15.51
N GLU A 79 -9.94 5.15 -16.39
CA GLU A 79 -10.08 4.89 -17.83
C GLU A 79 -9.58 3.49 -18.18
N LEU A 80 -8.46 3.07 -17.58
CA LEU A 80 -7.80 1.78 -17.85
C LEU A 80 -8.28 0.64 -16.94
N GLY A 81 -9.06 0.95 -15.91
CA GLY A 81 -9.55 -0.02 -14.94
C GLY A 81 -8.57 -0.29 -13.80
N VAL A 82 -8.65 -1.48 -13.21
CA VAL A 82 -7.84 -1.83 -12.03
C VAL A 82 -6.86 -2.94 -12.39
N GLN A 83 -5.62 -2.74 -11.99
CA GLN A 83 -4.60 -3.78 -11.97
C GLN A 83 -4.37 -4.22 -10.53
N THR A 84 -4.32 -5.53 -10.30
CA THR A 84 -4.04 -6.11 -8.98
C THR A 84 -2.76 -6.94 -9.02
N PHE A 85 -2.21 -7.27 -7.85
CA PHE A 85 -1.00 -8.10 -7.75
C PHE A 85 -1.22 -9.56 -8.16
N ALA A 86 -2.12 -10.25 -7.45
CA ALA A 86 -2.29 -11.70 -7.56
C ALA A 86 -3.74 -12.08 -7.84
N ASN A 87 -4.62 -11.85 -6.86
CA ASN A 87 -6.05 -12.11 -7.04
C ASN A 87 -6.71 -10.92 -7.73
N GLY A 88 -7.65 -11.19 -8.65
CA GLY A 88 -8.41 -10.16 -9.36
C GLY A 88 -9.46 -9.49 -8.46
N ARG A 89 -10.16 -8.50 -9.02
CA ARG A 89 -11.19 -7.72 -8.30
C ARG A 89 -12.42 -8.53 -7.88
N GLU A 90 -12.57 -9.74 -8.39
CA GLU A 90 -13.62 -10.68 -7.99
C GLU A 90 -13.46 -11.15 -6.54
N PHE A 91 -12.27 -10.96 -5.94
CA PHE A 91 -12.01 -11.24 -4.53
C PHE A 91 -12.10 -9.96 -3.67
N PRO A 92 -12.63 -10.02 -2.44
CA PRO A 92 -12.79 -8.88 -1.54
C PRO A 92 -11.47 -8.50 -0.85
N THR A 93 -10.43 -8.20 -1.62
CA THR A 93 -9.07 -7.98 -1.10
C THR A 93 -8.91 -6.69 -0.28
N ASP A 94 -9.86 -5.77 -0.36
CA ASP A 94 -9.95 -4.54 0.43
C ASP A 94 -10.67 -4.71 1.79
N GLU A 95 -11.38 -5.83 1.97
CA GLU A 95 -12.09 -6.17 3.22
C GLU A 95 -11.48 -7.40 3.93
N ASP A 96 -10.92 -8.36 3.18
CA ASP A 96 -10.48 -9.65 3.69
C ASP A 96 -9.00 -9.95 3.34
N PRO A 97 -8.07 -9.77 4.31
CA PRO A 97 -6.66 -10.09 4.13
C PRO A 97 -6.36 -11.56 3.84
N SER A 98 -7.30 -12.49 4.06
CA SER A 98 -7.11 -13.90 3.69
C SER A 98 -7.07 -14.11 2.17
N CYS A 99 -7.54 -13.13 1.40
CA CYS A 99 -7.45 -13.10 -0.06
C CYS A 99 -6.09 -12.58 -0.58
N TRP A 100 -5.12 -12.25 0.29
CA TRP A 100 -3.83 -11.74 -0.16
C TRP A 100 -2.88 -12.89 -0.52
N ALA A 101 -2.00 -12.63 -1.50
CA ALA A 101 -0.93 -13.57 -1.81
C ALA A 101 0.13 -13.57 -0.70
N ALA A 102 0.86 -14.68 -0.57
CA ALA A 102 2.02 -14.73 0.29
C ALA A 102 3.27 -14.28 -0.46
N VAL A 103 4.08 -13.42 0.15
CA VAL A 103 5.43 -13.07 -0.32
C VAL A 103 6.45 -13.51 0.72
N ASP A 104 7.55 -14.09 0.25
CA ASP A 104 8.70 -14.43 1.08
C ASP A 104 9.80 -13.37 0.87
N LEU A 105 10.18 -12.68 1.94
CA LEU A 105 11.23 -11.66 1.91
C LEU A 105 12.59 -12.32 2.11
N VAL A 106 13.52 -12.12 1.16
CA VAL A 106 14.84 -12.79 1.13
C VAL A 106 15.93 -12.01 1.86
#